data_AF-A0A8T3VMP5-F1
#
_entry.id   AF-A0A8T3VMP5-F1
#
_cell.length_a   1.000
_cell.length_b   1.000
_cell.length_c   1.000
_cell.angle_alpha   90.00
_cell.angle_beta   90.00
_cell.angle_gamma   90.00
#
_symmetry.space_group_name_H-M   'P 1'
#
loop_
_entity.id
_entity.type
_entity.pdbx_description
1 polymer ?
#
loop_
_entity_poly.entity_id
_entity_poly.type
_entity_poly.pdbx_seq_one_letter_code
_entity_poly.pdbx_strand_id
1 'polypeptide(L)'
;MDAKDKKIATDLAYEIIKEVSRAIRPYVGKPESGEKVKIGADGTPTSYIDIIAEDELINILKNAPVLSYIISEEVGELKLGKGTKRSINLTEELRRDDIDDEERPKFIFLVDPIDGTSNAIKEIPAYGISIAVANVPKGRLATLEDVELGFISNFGNGNFFEAEKGKGCWLNNERVHPSNVVNISQMTLGGFTKSGTSSASKLVDNARRMRVLGSVVLELSYVASGRYDAFLDLRGSRIIDIAASKLIVEEAGGIITSKHGDKLNNKLSIHEKAIVVAANNKILHKQIIDILNDNLTDVIGKVGILSRIDQAKPILFSAKLVDYFLTNGIEIELEKRLAVKLEEYKENPNLEKIIAKVIKESPDVKNALENLNWNIDFKKLAKDTNEFKCDMAVVLGGDGTLLRAQAKLKEETPLFGINMGTVGFLTDIEVKDTFDALNAVLRGDYYKEKRTKLAISHENHDYTAMNEVVIMTNKPAKMLHFEIQVDGETIEEVRADGIIISTPSGSTAYAMSAGGPIVDPKLGGFIIIPICPYKLGARPFIVSDNSEITVKLLKKGKSAVFVMDGQINEEADYLEEIKFKKAYKDVYFIRTSSKYFYEKVKDKLKEGGINKDSGCL
;
A
#
# COMPACT_ATOMS: atom_id res chain seq x y z
N MET A 1 2.57 22.04 30.64
CA MET A 1 1.70 22.20 31.83
C MET A 1 2.41 21.59 33.03
N ASP A 2 2.46 22.30 34.16
CA ASP A 2 3.07 21.77 35.39
C ASP A 2 2.11 20.83 36.14
N ALA A 3 2.60 20.14 37.17
CA ALA A 3 1.81 19.15 37.91
C ALA A 3 0.62 19.77 38.68
N LYS A 4 0.71 21.04 39.09
CA LYS A 4 -0.36 21.73 39.82
C LYS A 4 -1.49 22.09 38.88
N ASP A 5 -1.17 22.65 37.72
CA ASP A 5 -2.14 23.00 36.68
C ASP A 5 -2.82 21.73 36.15
N LYS A 6 -2.07 20.63 35.95
CA LYS A 6 -2.65 19.34 35.57
C LYS A 6 -3.66 18.83 36.59
N LYS A 7 -3.34 18.90 37.89
CA LYS A 7 -4.26 18.50 38.96
C LYS A 7 -5.56 19.32 38.94
N ILE A 8 -5.46 20.63 38.83
CA ILE A 8 -6.64 21.52 38.74
C ILE A 8 -7.49 21.16 37.52
N ALA A 9 -6.87 20.95 36.36
CA ALA A 9 -7.57 20.57 35.14
C ALA A 9 -8.28 19.21 35.26
N THR A 10 -7.62 18.21 35.86
CA THR A 10 -8.21 16.89 36.13
C THR A 10 -9.41 16.99 37.08
N ASP A 11 -9.28 17.71 38.19
CA ASP A 11 -10.37 17.89 39.16
C ASP A 11 -11.59 18.55 38.50
N LEU A 12 -11.37 19.58 37.67
CA LEU A 12 -12.43 20.23 36.88
C LEU A 12 -13.04 19.28 35.84
N ALA A 13 -12.23 18.49 35.13
CA ALA A 13 -12.74 17.54 34.14
C ALA A 13 -13.64 16.49 34.80
N TYR A 14 -13.25 15.95 35.95
CA TYR A 14 -14.07 15.01 36.71
C TYR A 14 -15.39 15.62 37.20
N GLU A 15 -15.35 16.87 37.67
CA GLU A 15 -16.55 17.61 38.04
C GLU A 15 -17.50 17.80 36.85
N ILE A 16 -16.97 18.27 35.71
CA ILE A 16 -17.74 18.44 34.46
C ILE A 16 -18.41 17.14 34.05
N ILE A 17 -17.66 16.03 33.95
CA ILE A 17 -18.20 14.73 33.52
C ILE A 17 -19.36 14.31 34.41
N LYS A 18 -19.19 14.44 35.73
CA LYS A 18 -20.18 14.04 36.73
C LYS A 18 -21.44 14.88 36.67
N GLU A 19 -21.29 16.20 36.63
CA GLU A 19 -22.42 17.13 36.70
C GLU A 19 -23.17 17.21 35.36
N VAL A 20 -22.46 17.21 34.22
CA VAL A 20 -23.09 17.10 32.88
C VAL A 20 -23.89 15.79 32.77
N SER A 21 -23.31 14.66 33.17
CA SER A 21 -24.02 13.36 33.17
C SER A 21 -25.33 13.42 33.98
N ARG A 22 -25.30 14.06 35.15
CA ARG A 22 -26.47 14.26 36.00
C ARG A 22 -27.51 15.16 35.34
N ALA A 23 -27.07 16.27 34.75
CA ALA A 23 -27.93 17.28 34.14
C ALA A 23 -28.71 16.72 32.94
N ILE A 24 -28.05 15.91 32.09
CA ILE A 24 -28.65 15.38 30.85
C ILE A 24 -29.52 14.14 31.09
N ARG A 25 -29.30 13.40 32.19
CA ARG A 25 -29.97 12.11 32.47
C ARG A 25 -31.50 12.16 32.37
N PRO A 26 -32.21 13.20 32.87
CA PRO A 26 -33.67 13.31 32.73
C PRO A 26 -34.16 13.50 31.29
N TYR A 27 -33.26 13.76 30.34
CA TYR A 27 -33.56 14.13 28.95
C TYR A 27 -33.20 13.01 27.94
N VAL A 28 -32.42 12.01 28.36
CA VAL A 28 -32.11 10.82 27.56
C VAL A 28 -33.40 10.05 27.24
N GLY A 29 -33.53 9.56 26.00
CA GLY A 29 -34.70 8.78 25.55
C GLY A 29 -35.98 9.58 25.31
N LYS A 30 -35.95 10.92 25.43
CA LYS A 30 -37.12 11.79 25.23
C LYS A 30 -37.09 12.48 23.87
N PRO A 31 -38.15 12.40 23.05
CA PRO A 31 -38.22 13.08 21.75
C PRO A 31 -38.06 14.61 21.83
N GLU A 32 -38.62 15.23 22.86
CA GLU A 32 -38.56 16.69 23.14
C GLU A 32 -37.10 17.18 23.27
N SER A 33 -36.22 16.32 23.77
CA SER A 33 -34.79 16.62 23.93
C SER A 33 -34.06 16.81 22.59
N GLY A 34 -34.64 16.29 21.50
CA GLY A 34 -34.13 16.44 20.13
C GLY A 34 -34.67 17.65 19.38
N GLU A 35 -35.50 18.48 20.02
CA GLU A 35 -35.98 19.72 19.41
C GLU A 35 -34.83 20.67 19.13
N LYS A 36 -34.80 21.24 17.92
CA LYS A 36 -33.75 22.15 17.49
C LYS A 36 -34.00 23.52 18.08
N VAL A 37 -33.08 23.99 18.91
CA VAL A 37 -33.24 25.24 19.68
C VAL A 37 -32.51 26.41 19.02
N LYS A 38 -31.31 26.18 18.50
CA LYS A 38 -30.46 27.20 17.85
C LYS A 38 -29.54 26.56 16.80
N ILE A 39 -28.72 27.39 16.15
CA ILE A 39 -27.56 26.94 15.37
C ILE A 39 -26.32 27.09 16.26
N GLY A 40 -25.52 26.02 16.36
CA GLY A 40 -24.26 25.97 17.09
C GLY A 40 -23.17 26.82 16.45
N ALA A 41 -22.06 27.01 17.17
CA ALA A 41 -20.94 27.82 16.69
C ALA A 41 -20.23 27.17 15.48
N ASP A 42 -20.39 25.86 15.32
CA ASP A 42 -19.88 25.10 14.18
C ASP A 42 -20.80 25.15 12.93
N GLY A 43 -21.96 25.80 13.04
CA GLY A 43 -22.93 25.96 11.96
C GLY A 43 -23.95 24.82 11.84
N THR A 44 -24.02 23.90 12.80
CA THR A 44 -24.98 22.79 12.80
C THR A 44 -26.18 23.05 13.73
N PRO A 45 -27.33 22.39 13.54
CA PRO A 45 -28.47 22.56 14.44
C PRO A 45 -28.24 21.91 15.81
N THR A 46 -28.35 22.72 16.87
CA THR A 46 -28.21 22.30 18.27
C THR A 46 -29.52 21.73 18.82
N SER A 47 -29.46 20.58 19.50
CA SER A 47 -30.63 20.00 20.18
C SER A 47 -30.78 20.56 21.59
N TYR A 48 -31.97 20.45 22.18
CA TYR A 48 -32.23 20.95 23.53
C TYR A 48 -31.33 20.29 24.60
N ILE A 49 -31.06 18.99 24.48
CA ILE A 49 -30.17 18.28 25.42
C ILE A 49 -28.72 18.79 25.37
N ASP A 50 -28.25 19.23 24.21
CA ASP A 50 -26.89 19.77 24.04
C ASP A 50 -26.76 21.11 24.80
N ILE A 51 -27.81 21.96 24.77
CA ILE A 51 -27.84 23.20 25.55
C ILE A 51 -27.72 22.94 27.05
N ILE A 52 -28.45 21.95 27.56
CA ILE A 52 -28.42 21.61 28.99
C ILE A 52 -27.01 21.18 29.41
N ALA A 53 -26.35 20.36 28.59
CA ALA A 53 -25.00 19.90 28.85
C ALA A 53 -23.99 21.06 28.80
N GLU A 54 -24.12 21.93 27.81
CA GLU A 54 -23.25 23.07 27.59
C GLU A 54 -23.39 24.13 28.69
N ASP A 55 -24.62 24.42 29.14
CA ASP A 55 -24.88 25.38 30.21
C ASP A 55 -24.24 24.91 31.54
N GLU A 56 -24.31 23.61 31.82
CA GLU A 56 -23.67 23.02 33.01
C GLU A 56 -22.14 23.10 32.93
N LEU A 57 -21.55 22.75 31.77
CA LEU A 57 -20.11 22.91 31.50
C LEU A 57 -19.65 24.36 31.76
N ILE A 58 -20.38 25.33 31.20
CA ILE A 58 -20.06 26.75 31.33
C ILE A 58 -20.18 27.20 32.78
N ASN A 59 -21.20 26.74 33.50
CA ASN A 59 -21.40 27.11 34.90
C ASN A 59 -20.22 26.66 35.77
N ILE A 60 -19.74 25.43 35.60
CA ILE A 60 -18.58 24.89 36.34
C ILE A 60 -17.32 25.70 36.02
N LEU A 61 -17.00 25.86 34.73
CA LEU A 61 -15.77 26.53 34.32
C LEU A 61 -15.78 28.04 34.56
N LYS A 62 -16.94 28.69 34.52
CA LYS A 62 -17.10 30.10 34.92
C LYS A 62 -16.74 30.30 36.39
N ASN A 63 -17.13 29.37 37.26
CA ASN A 63 -16.91 29.46 38.71
C ASN A 63 -15.56 28.87 39.14
N ALA A 64 -14.76 28.35 38.21
CA ALA A 64 -13.44 27.80 38.50
C ALA A 64 -12.48 28.87 39.08
N PRO A 65 -11.54 28.48 39.97
CA PRO A 65 -10.62 29.41 40.61
C PRO A 65 -9.54 29.97 39.66
N VAL A 66 -9.41 29.38 38.48
CA VAL A 66 -8.43 29.75 37.44
C VAL A 66 -9.13 30.10 36.15
N LEU A 67 -8.48 30.91 35.31
CA LEU A 67 -8.97 31.22 33.97
C LEU A 67 -8.63 30.08 33.01
N SER A 68 -9.55 29.73 32.13
CA SER A 68 -9.36 28.76 31.04
C SER A 68 -9.92 29.30 29.72
N TYR A 69 -9.35 28.83 28.62
CA TYR A 69 -9.99 28.93 27.32
C TYR A 69 -10.84 27.69 27.08
N ILE A 70 -11.95 27.84 26.37
CA ILE A 70 -12.83 26.74 25.96
C ILE A 70 -13.05 26.83 24.46
N ILE A 71 -13.06 25.66 23.83
CA ILE A 71 -13.51 25.41 22.47
C ILE A 71 -14.62 24.35 22.58
N SER A 72 -15.86 24.74 22.30
CA SER A 72 -17.02 23.84 22.23
C SER A 72 -17.78 24.04 20.93
N GLU A 73 -18.43 22.97 20.46
CA GLU A 73 -19.31 22.95 19.28
C GLU A 73 -20.42 24.01 19.36
N GLU A 74 -21.02 24.21 20.54
CA GLU A 74 -22.28 24.93 20.67
C GLU A 74 -22.16 26.42 21.00
N VAL A 75 -21.04 26.81 21.60
CA VAL A 75 -20.79 28.19 22.06
C VAL A 75 -19.52 28.79 21.49
N GLY A 76 -18.71 27.99 20.81
CA GLY A 76 -17.51 28.45 20.14
C GLY A 76 -16.34 28.63 21.10
N GLU A 77 -15.67 29.78 20.99
CA GLU A 77 -14.45 30.09 21.73
C GLU A 77 -14.74 31.07 22.88
N LEU A 78 -14.51 30.62 24.12
CA LEU A 78 -14.77 31.40 25.34
C LEU A 78 -13.54 31.49 26.24
N LYS A 79 -13.46 32.56 27.03
CA LYS A 79 -12.60 32.71 28.20
C LYS A 79 -13.48 32.68 29.45
N LEU A 80 -13.30 31.68 30.30
CA LEU A 80 -14.08 31.46 31.53
C LEU A 80 -13.17 31.41 32.77
N GLY A 81 -13.77 31.62 33.95
CA GLY A 81 -13.13 31.47 35.26
C GLY A 81 -13.28 32.71 36.13
N LYS A 82 -13.07 32.56 37.44
CA LYS A 82 -13.18 33.65 38.43
C LYS A 82 -14.53 34.40 38.38
N GLY A 83 -15.61 33.69 38.05
CA GLY A 83 -16.96 34.26 37.89
C GLY A 83 -17.19 34.98 36.55
N THR A 84 -16.22 34.98 35.64
CA THR A 84 -16.29 35.73 34.37
C THR A 84 -16.56 34.82 33.17
N LYS A 85 -17.26 35.39 32.17
CA LYS A 85 -17.52 34.76 30.87
C LYS A 85 -17.32 35.81 29.78
N ARG A 86 -16.44 35.54 28.82
CA ARG A 86 -16.18 36.41 27.69
C ARG A 86 -16.01 35.59 26.41
N SER A 87 -16.67 36.00 25.33
CA SER A 87 -16.40 35.45 24.00
C SER A 87 -15.11 36.04 23.44
N ILE A 88 -14.31 35.20 22.78
CA ILE A 88 -12.97 35.55 22.30
C ILE A 88 -12.73 34.96 20.90
N ASN A 89 -11.63 35.40 20.28
CA ASN A 89 -10.97 34.65 19.23
C ASN A 89 -9.67 34.09 19.80
N LEU A 90 -9.59 32.77 19.97
CA LEU A 90 -8.46 32.09 20.58
C LEU A 90 -7.15 32.35 19.82
N THR A 91 -7.23 32.47 18.50
CA THR A 91 -6.05 32.71 17.66
C THR A 91 -5.44 34.08 17.92
N GLU A 92 -6.30 35.08 18.07
CA GLU A 92 -5.88 36.45 18.40
C GLU A 92 -5.37 36.51 19.84
N GLU A 93 -6.09 35.91 20.79
CA GLU A 93 -5.69 35.87 22.20
C GLU A 93 -4.33 35.17 22.42
N LEU A 94 -4.03 34.10 21.69
CA LEU A 94 -2.73 33.39 21.81
C LEU A 94 -1.54 34.16 21.20
N ARG A 95 -1.80 35.14 20.32
CA ARG A 95 -0.79 36.01 19.71
C ARG A 95 -0.49 37.26 20.54
N ARG A 96 -1.30 37.52 21.57
CA ARG A 96 -1.12 38.65 22.47
C ARG A 96 0.02 38.39 23.45
N ASP A 97 0.95 39.32 23.50
CA ASP A 97 2.07 39.34 24.45
C ASP A 97 1.86 40.37 25.56
N ASP A 98 0.75 41.12 25.52
CA ASP A 98 0.37 42.23 26.42
C ASP A 98 -0.55 41.81 27.58
N ILE A 99 -0.70 40.51 27.84
CA ILE A 99 -1.61 39.99 28.88
C ILE A 99 -0.83 39.71 30.17
N ASP A 100 -1.29 40.29 31.28
CA ASP A 100 -0.74 40.02 32.62
C ASP A 100 -0.81 38.52 32.97
N ASP A 101 0.23 38.01 33.64
CA ASP A 101 0.33 36.57 33.97
C ASP A 101 -0.84 36.07 34.85
N GLU A 102 -1.49 36.95 35.63
CA GLU A 102 -2.68 36.62 36.43
C GLU A 102 -3.99 36.56 35.63
N GLU A 103 -4.04 37.25 34.48
CA GLU A 103 -5.16 37.23 33.54
C GLU A 103 -5.00 36.17 32.45
N ARG A 104 -3.83 35.55 32.37
CA ARG A 104 -3.52 34.51 31.40
C ARG A 104 -4.21 33.20 31.78
N PRO A 105 -5.03 32.63 30.89
CA PRO A 105 -5.59 31.31 31.12
C PRO A 105 -4.53 30.23 31.28
N LYS A 106 -4.80 29.25 32.16
CA LYS A 106 -3.86 28.18 32.50
C LYS A 106 -3.85 27.05 31.48
N PHE A 107 -5.02 26.75 30.90
CA PHE A 107 -5.20 25.69 29.91
C PHE A 107 -6.34 26.00 28.95
N ILE A 108 -6.35 25.26 27.85
CA ILE A 108 -7.39 25.25 26.83
C ILE A 108 -8.18 23.95 26.98
N PHE A 109 -9.47 24.05 27.24
CA PHE A 109 -10.41 22.93 27.18
C PHE A 109 -10.98 22.81 25.77
N LEU A 110 -10.93 21.61 25.19
CA LEU A 110 -11.73 21.24 24.04
C LEU A 110 -12.77 20.25 24.52
N VAL A 111 -14.04 20.62 24.42
CA VAL A 111 -15.12 19.85 25.02
C VAL A 111 -16.22 19.64 23.99
N ASP A 112 -16.61 18.38 23.84
CA ASP A 112 -17.91 18.01 23.31
C ASP A 112 -18.73 17.43 24.48
N PRO A 113 -19.69 18.19 25.04
CA PRO A 113 -20.47 17.76 26.19
C PRO A 113 -21.30 16.50 25.94
N ILE A 114 -21.74 16.29 24.69
CA ILE A 114 -22.52 15.13 24.26
C ILE A 114 -22.09 14.70 22.84
N ASP A 115 -21.08 13.84 22.75
CA ASP A 115 -20.85 13.09 21.51
C ASP A 115 -21.93 12.00 21.37
N GLY A 116 -22.51 11.88 20.17
CA GLY A 116 -23.60 10.95 19.90
C GLY A 116 -24.98 11.43 20.41
N THR A 117 -25.30 12.72 20.30
CA THR A 117 -26.62 13.29 20.68
C THR A 117 -27.81 12.48 20.14
N SER A 118 -27.78 12.05 18.86
CA SER A 118 -28.86 11.21 18.30
C SER A 118 -28.98 9.86 19.00
N ASN A 119 -27.88 9.30 19.53
CA ASN A 119 -27.90 8.06 20.30
C ASN A 119 -28.50 8.30 21.68
N ALA A 120 -28.15 9.41 22.34
CA ALA A 120 -28.74 9.80 23.63
C ALA A 120 -30.27 9.99 23.54
N ILE A 121 -30.75 10.69 22.52
CA ILE A 121 -32.19 10.92 22.30
C ILE A 121 -32.95 9.61 22.06
N LYS A 122 -32.30 8.63 21.39
CA LYS A 122 -32.89 7.33 21.05
C LYS A 122 -32.60 6.23 22.07
N GLU A 123 -31.97 6.56 23.20
CA GLU A 123 -31.59 5.59 24.23
C GLU A 123 -30.65 4.46 23.73
N ILE A 124 -29.85 4.75 22.70
CA ILE A 124 -28.80 3.85 22.22
C ILE A 124 -27.56 4.09 23.09
N PRO A 125 -26.96 3.09 23.76
CA PRO A 125 -25.90 3.28 24.77
C PRO A 125 -24.50 3.56 24.17
N ALA A 126 -24.44 4.45 23.17
CA ALA A 126 -23.25 4.89 22.47
C ALA A 126 -23.22 6.43 22.39
N TYR A 127 -23.23 7.08 23.55
CA TYR A 127 -23.09 8.52 23.70
C TYR A 127 -22.30 8.83 24.97
N GLY A 128 -21.71 10.02 25.04
CA GLY A 128 -20.82 10.36 26.13
C GLY A 128 -20.28 11.79 26.04
N ILE A 129 -19.30 12.08 26.88
CA ILE A 129 -18.60 13.36 26.89
C ILE A 129 -17.14 13.16 26.49
N SER A 130 -16.59 14.13 25.74
CA SER A 130 -15.18 14.20 25.35
C SER A 130 -14.55 15.48 25.92
N ILE A 131 -13.45 15.35 26.65
CA ILE A 131 -12.70 16.49 27.20
C ILE A 131 -11.21 16.31 26.89
N ALA A 132 -10.64 17.24 26.13
CA ALA A 132 -9.19 17.37 25.98
C ALA A 132 -8.72 18.64 26.70
N VAL A 133 -7.57 18.56 27.35
CA VAL A 133 -6.94 19.70 28.01
C VAL A 133 -5.58 19.95 27.39
N ALA A 134 -5.40 21.13 26.81
CA ALA A 134 -4.16 21.55 26.19
C ALA A 134 -3.45 22.65 27.00
N ASN A 135 -2.12 22.65 26.90
CA ASN A 135 -1.29 23.74 27.40
C ASN A 135 -1.53 25.02 26.58
N VAL A 136 -1.40 26.20 27.21
CA VAL A 136 -1.50 27.49 26.49
C VAL A 136 -0.10 27.87 25.98
N PRO A 137 0.19 27.78 24.67
CA PRO A 137 1.49 28.20 24.15
C PRO A 137 1.66 29.72 24.22
N LYS A 138 2.92 30.18 24.22
CA LYS A 138 3.28 31.61 24.13
C LYS A 138 3.68 31.96 22.69
N GLY A 139 3.10 33.01 22.12
CA GLY A 139 3.53 33.57 20.82
C GLY A 139 3.30 32.68 19.60
N ARG A 140 2.55 31.58 19.73
CA ARG A 140 2.20 30.68 18.61
C ARG A 140 0.80 30.12 18.76
N LEU A 141 0.29 29.55 17.67
CA LEU A 141 -0.97 28.83 17.65
C LEU A 141 -0.89 27.56 18.52
N ALA A 142 -2.00 27.23 19.17
CA ALA A 142 -2.17 25.94 19.83
C ALA A 142 -2.55 24.86 18.82
N THR A 143 -1.97 23.67 18.96
CA THR A 143 -2.22 22.52 18.08
C THR A 143 -2.51 21.25 18.89
N LEU A 144 -2.86 20.17 18.20
CA LEU A 144 -3.06 18.85 18.82
C LEU A 144 -1.85 18.34 19.62
N GLU A 145 -0.64 18.83 19.35
CA GLU A 145 0.55 18.49 20.15
C GLU A 145 0.56 19.13 21.54
N ASP A 146 -0.19 20.20 21.74
CA ASP A 146 -0.30 20.89 23.03
C ASP A 146 -1.26 20.19 24.01
N VAL A 147 -2.01 19.18 23.56
CA VAL A 147 -2.90 18.38 24.40
C VAL A 147 -2.08 17.55 25.38
N GLU A 148 -2.40 17.67 26.67
CA GLU A 148 -1.67 17.05 27.78
C GLU A 148 -2.53 16.03 28.54
N LEU A 149 -3.85 16.23 28.58
CA LEU A 149 -4.82 15.35 29.25
C LEU A 149 -6.00 15.07 28.32
N GLY A 150 -6.55 13.86 28.41
CA GLY A 150 -7.72 13.44 27.65
C GLY A 150 -8.64 12.59 28.51
N PHE A 151 -9.93 12.87 28.47
CA PHE A 151 -10.97 12.18 29.24
C PHE A 151 -12.19 11.90 28.35
N ILE A 152 -12.67 10.67 28.36
CA ILE A 152 -13.84 10.24 27.61
C ILE A 152 -14.72 9.40 28.52
N SER A 153 -15.97 9.79 28.72
CA SER A 153 -16.94 9.00 29.52
C SER A 153 -18.14 8.61 28.67
N ASN A 154 -18.36 7.30 28.51
CA ASN A 154 -19.58 6.77 27.92
C ASN A 154 -20.67 6.71 29.00
N PHE A 155 -21.66 7.58 28.89
CA PHE A 155 -22.76 7.65 29.87
C PHE A 155 -23.73 6.47 29.78
N GLY A 156 -23.80 5.78 28.64
CA GLY A 156 -24.68 4.64 28.43
C GLY A 156 -24.22 3.35 29.12
N ASN A 157 -22.90 3.15 29.28
CA ASN A 157 -22.35 1.93 29.90
C ASN A 157 -21.36 2.16 31.05
N GLY A 158 -21.01 3.41 31.35
CA GLY A 158 -20.12 3.76 32.45
C GLY A 158 -18.63 3.55 32.16
N ASN A 159 -18.23 3.24 30.93
CA ASN A 159 -16.82 3.21 30.55
C ASN A 159 -16.21 4.61 30.62
N PHE A 160 -15.13 4.76 31.38
CA PHE A 160 -14.39 5.99 31.53
C PHE A 160 -12.93 5.80 31.12
N PHE A 161 -12.53 6.48 30.04
CA PHE A 161 -11.16 6.53 29.58
C PHE A 161 -10.48 7.81 30.05
N GLU A 162 -9.23 7.68 30.47
CA GLU A 162 -8.37 8.80 30.78
C GLU A 162 -6.94 8.56 30.33
N ALA A 163 -6.26 9.62 29.89
CA ALA A 163 -4.87 9.58 29.49
C ALA A 163 -4.16 10.87 29.88
N GLU A 164 -2.90 10.73 30.33
CA GLU A 164 -1.97 11.82 30.49
C GLU A 164 -0.77 11.57 29.58
N LYS A 165 -0.35 12.61 28.86
CA LYS A 165 0.77 12.53 27.93
C LYS A 165 2.05 12.01 28.59
N GLY A 166 2.58 10.92 28.05
CA GLY A 166 3.76 10.20 28.54
C GLY A 166 3.52 9.32 29.77
N LYS A 167 2.27 9.12 30.21
CA LYS A 167 1.94 8.30 31.39
C LYS A 167 1.13 7.05 31.05
N GLY A 168 0.52 6.99 29.86
CA GLY A 168 -0.35 5.90 29.43
C GLY A 168 -1.84 6.28 29.46
N CYS A 169 -2.66 5.26 29.19
CA CYS A 169 -4.11 5.35 29.12
C CYS A 169 -4.75 4.31 30.04
N TRP A 170 -5.87 4.66 30.66
CA TRP A 170 -6.67 3.81 31.54
C TRP A 170 -8.13 3.78 31.11
N LEU A 171 -8.79 2.67 31.41
CA LEU A 171 -10.22 2.46 31.33
C LEU A 171 -10.70 2.00 32.72
N ASN A 172 -11.54 2.79 33.39
CA ASN A 172 -12.05 2.47 34.74
C ASN A 172 -10.93 2.08 35.73
N ASN A 173 -9.82 2.83 35.72
CA ASN A 173 -8.60 2.58 36.52
C ASN A 173 -7.73 1.39 36.08
N GLU A 174 -8.11 0.64 35.05
CA GLU A 174 -7.29 -0.43 34.48
C GLU A 174 -6.51 0.08 33.27
N ARG A 175 -5.21 -0.23 33.20
CA ARG A 175 -4.38 0.19 32.07
C ARG A 175 -4.84 -0.53 30.80
N VAL A 176 -5.03 0.22 29.72
CA VAL A 176 -5.45 -0.35 28.44
C VAL A 176 -4.27 -0.63 27.52
N HIS A 177 -4.44 -1.65 26.69
CA HIS A 177 -3.50 -2.01 25.65
C HIS A 177 -4.26 -2.32 24.35
N PRO A 178 -3.79 -1.83 23.19
CA PRO A 178 -4.31 -2.20 21.89
C PRO A 178 -4.18 -3.70 21.62
N SER A 179 -4.96 -4.22 20.68
CA SER A 179 -4.83 -5.62 20.24
C SER A 179 -3.54 -5.84 19.44
N ASN A 180 -3.13 -7.11 19.35
CA ASN A 180 -1.99 -7.53 18.53
C ASN A 180 -2.42 -8.04 17.14
N VAL A 181 -3.64 -7.76 16.69
CA VAL A 181 -4.12 -8.19 15.37
C VAL A 181 -3.36 -7.42 14.28
N VAL A 182 -2.74 -8.15 13.36
CA VAL A 182 -1.96 -7.57 12.24
C VAL A 182 -2.53 -7.92 10.86
N ASN A 183 -3.51 -8.83 10.79
CA ASN A 183 -4.11 -9.29 9.55
C ASN A 183 -5.49 -8.64 9.37
N ILE A 184 -5.65 -7.92 8.26
CA ILE A 184 -6.91 -7.25 7.89
C ILE A 184 -8.10 -8.22 7.90
N SER A 185 -7.92 -9.46 7.43
CA SER A 185 -8.97 -10.50 7.42
C SER A 185 -9.51 -10.88 8.80
N GLN A 186 -8.78 -10.53 9.86
CA GLN A 186 -9.16 -10.80 11.24
C GLN A 186 -9.64 -9.54 11.98
N MET A 187 -9.49 -8.36 11.38
CA MET A 187 -9.72 -7.07 12.04
C MET A 187 -11.22 -6.78 12.24
N THR A 188 -11.52 -6.15 13.36
CA THR A 188 -12.77 -5.45 13.62
C THR A 188 -12.58 -3.98 13.27
N LEU A 189 -13.35 -3.51 12.29
CA LEU A 189 -13.27 -2.18 11.72
C LEU A 189 -14.41 -1.29 12.25
N GLY A 190 -14.06 -0.14 12.80
CA GLY A 190 -14.97 0.98 13.01
C GLY A 190 -14.88 2.00 11.89
N GLY A 191 -15.88 2.88 11.79
CA GLY A 191 -15.71 4.09 10.99
C GLY A 191 -16.83 4.49 10.05
N PHE A 192 -16.61 5.66 9.47
CA PHE A 192 -17.52 6.31 8.55
C PHE A 192 -16.82 6.60 7.24
N THR A 193 -17.41 6.13 6.15
CA THR A 193 -16.91 6.33 4.80
C THR A 193 -17.72 7.43 4.11
N LYS A 194 -17.10 8.16 3.16
CA LYS A 194 -17.87 8.93 2.18
C LYS A 194 -18.39 7.96 1.12
N SER A 195 -19.62 8.18 0.65
CA SER A 195 -20.17 7.44 -0.49
C SER A 195 -19.24 7.59 -1.71
N GLY A 196 -18.88 6.48 -2.36
CA GLY A 196 -18.10 6.48 -3.61
C GLY A 196 -16.58 6.33 -3.48
N THR A 197 -16.00 6.12 -2.28
CA THR A 197 -14.57 5.76 -2.15
C THR A 197 -14.35 4.26 -2.34
N SER A 198 -13.94 3.84 -3.54
CA SER A 198 -13.63 2.43 -3.87
C SER A 198 -12.57 1.80 -2.95
N SER A 199 -11.56 2.57 -2.54
CA SER A 199 -10.47 2.12 -1.67
C SER A 199 -10.96 1.78 -0.25
N ALA A 200 -12.01 2.47 0.22
CA ALA A 200 -12.64 2.15 1.51
C ALA A 200 -13.48 0.86 1.42
N SER A 201 -14.10 0.55 0.27
CA SER A 201 -14.80 -0.73 0.05
C SER A 201 -13.84 -1.90 0.25
N LYS A 202 -12.62 -1.83 -0.30
CA LYS A 202 -11.62 -2.88 -0.15
C LYS A 202 -11.33 -3.21 1.32
N LEU A 203 -11.26 -2.21 2.19
CA LEU A 203 -11.06 -2.44 3.64
C LEU A 203 -12.26 -3.13 4.28
N VAL A 204 -13.46 -2.71 3.92
CA VAL A 204 -14.70 -3.31 4.45
C VAL A 204 -14.84 -4.76 3.98
N ASP A 205 -14.56 -5.02 2.70
CA ASP A 205 -14.66 -6.35 2.09
C ASP A 205 -13.63 -7.34 2.66
N ASN A 206 -12.47 -6.83 3.11
CA ASN A 206 -11.42 -7.65 3.71
C ASN A 206 -11.49 -7.66 5.25
N ALA A 207 -12.24 -6.79 5.92
CA ALA A 207 -12.36 -6.83 7.37
C ALA A 207 -13.17 -8.05 7.83
N ARG A 208 -12.82 -8.65 8.97
CA ARG A 208 -13.64 -9.73 9.55
C ARG A 208 -15.06 -9.26 9.82
N ARG A 209 -15.19 -8.07 10.40
CA ARG A 209 -16.46 -7.40 10.71
C ARG A 209 -16.28 -5.89 10.73
N MET A 210 -17.29 -5.17 10.28
CA MET A 210 -17.42 -3.72 10.46
C MET A 210 -18.54 -3.41 11.45
N ARG A 211 -18.34 -2.38 12.30
CA ARG A 211 -19.33 -1.87 13.24
C ARG A 211 -19.35 -0.35 13.17
N VAL A 212 -20.53 0.25 13.22
CA VAL A 212 -20.71 1.71 13.24
C VAL A 212 -21.68 2.04 14.38
N LEU A 213 -21.18 2.73 15.40
CA LEU A 213 -21.92 3.09 16.61
C LEU A 213 -22.45 4.52 16.57
N GLY A 214 -21.95 5.36 15.66
CA GLY A 214 -22.45 6.74 15.53
C GLY A 214 -21.72 7.75 16.43
N SER A 215 -20.55 7.40 16.97
CA SER A 215 -19.75 8.26 17.85
C SER A 215 -18.26 8.08 17.52
N VAL A 216 -17.62 9.13 17.01
CA VAL A 216 -16.19 9.10 16.65
C VAL A 216 -15.33 8.95 17.91
N VAL A 217 -15.73 9.62 18.99
CA VAL A 217 -15.01 9.64 20.28
C VAL A 217 -14.95 8.24 20.89
N LEU A 218 -16.10 7.56 20.98
CA LEU A 218 -16.19 6.24 21.58
C LEU A 218 -15.54 5.15 20.72
N GLU A 219 -15.68 5.22 19.40
CA GLU A 219 -15.07 4.23 18.51
C GLU A 219 -13.53 4.34 18.50
N LEU A 220 -12.96 5.55 18.53
CA LEU A 220 -11.52 5.74 18.73
C LEU A 220 -11.04 5.22 20.10
N SER A 221 -11.82 5.43 21.15
CA SER A 221 -11.52 4.88 22.48
C SER A 221 -11.51 3.35 22.49
N TYR A 222 -12.33 2.71 21.66
CA TYR A 222 -12.32 1.25 21.48
C TYR A 222 -11.09 0.75 20.72
N VAL A 223 -10.48 1.56 19.85
CA VAL A 223 -9.14 1.28 19.31
C VAL A 223 -8.13 1.27 20.44
N ALA A 224 -8.13 2.26 21.34
CA ALA A 224 -7.20 2.30 22.47
C ALA A 224 -7.31 1.06 23.39
N SER A 225 -8.52 0.55 23.63
CA SER A 225 -8.73 -0.67 24.43
C SER A 225 -8.60 -2.00 23.67
N GLY A 226 -8.26 -1.98 22.38
CA GLY A 226 -8.19 -3.20 21.54
C GLY A 226 -9.55 -3.88 21.30
N ARG A 227 -10.66 -3.18 21.55
CA ARG A 227 -12.02 -3.67 21.23
C ARG A 227 -12.30 -3.54 19.74
N TYR A 228 -11.77 -2.48 19.13
CA TYR A 228 -11.67 -2.31 17.68
C TYR A 228 -10.20 -2.42 17.32
N ASP A 229 -9.92 -3.07 16.18
CA ASP A 229 -8.55 -3.20 15.68
C ASP A 229 -8.14 -1.96 14.88
N ALA A 230 -9.11 -1.34 14.22
CA ALA A 230 -8.95 -0.10 13.48
C ALA A 230 -10.24 0.74 13.43
N PHE A 231 -10.06 2.04 13.19
CA PHE A 231 -11.14 3.00 12.96
C PHE A 231 -10.74 3.98 11.84
N LEU A 232 -11.71 4.37 11.01
CA LEU A 232 -11.52 5.38 9.97
C LEU A 232 -12.68 6.38 9.91
N ASP A 233 -12.39 7.68 9.91
CA ASP A 233 -13.37 8.68 9.49
C ASP A 233 -12.85 9.45 8.27
N LEU A 234 -13.34 9.07 7.10
CA LEU A 234 -12.98 9.66 5.81
C LEU A 234 -13.84 10.87 5.45
N ARG A 235 -14.84 11.21 6.28
CA ARG A 235 -15.70 12.38 6.06
C ARG A 235 -15.00 13.68 6.45
N GLY A 236 -14.10 13.58 7.42
CA GLY A 236 -13.42 14.68 8.10
C GLY A 236 -14.16 15.03 9.39
N SER A 237 -13.63 14.57 10.53
CA SER A 237 -14.20 14.85 11.87
C SER A 237 -13.62 16.15 12.42
N ARG A 238 -14.34 16.80 13.34
CA ARG A 238 -13.88 18.05 13.96
C ARG A 238 -12.74 17.77 14.92
N ILE A 239 -11.86 18.73 15.10
CA ILE A 239 -10.73 18.57 16.04
C ILE A 239 -11.21 18.35 17.49
N ILE A 240 -12.37 18.89 17.86
CA ILE A 240 -12.98 18.70 19.19
C ILE A 240 -13.26 17.20 19.44
N ASP A 241 -13.83 16.49 18.47
CA ASP A 241 -14.14 15.06 18.53
C ASP A 241 -12.87 14.18 18.57
N ILE A 242 -11.75 14.70 18.06
CA ILE A 242 -10.51 13.96 17.88
C ILE A 242 -9.52 14.20 19.03
N ALA A 243 -9.48 15.39 19.62
CA ALA A 243 -8.37 15.82 20.48
C ALA A 243 -8.11 14.89 21.68
N ALA A 244 -9.16 14.53 22.44
CA ALA A 244 -9.04 13.63 23.59
C ALA A 244 -8.72 12.21 23.12
N SER A 245 -9.46 11.74 22.11
CA SER A 245 -9.35 10.42 21.51
C SER A 245 -7.96 10.14 20.94
N LYS A 246 -7.33 11.13 20.31
CA LYS A 246 -5.96 11.05 19.78
C LYS A 246 -4.97 10.75 20.89
N LEU A 247 -5.01 11.51 21.98
CA LEU A 247 -4.11 11.30 23.12
C LEU A 247 -4.35 9.91 23.72
N ILE A 248 -5.61 9.51 23.91
CA ILE A 248 -6.01 8.20 24.43
C ILE A 248 -5.46 7.05 23.57
N VAL A 249 -5.57 7.14 22.24
CA VAL A 249 -5.02 6.13 21.31
C VAL A 249 -3.50 6.09 21.38
N GLU A 250 -2.81 7.24 21.34
CA GLU A 250 -1.34 7.32 21.37
C GLU A 250 -0.78 6.78 22.70
N GLU A 251 -1.38 7.16 23.84
CA GLU A 251 -0.94 6.75 25.17
C GLU A 251 -1.22 5.28 25.48
N ALA A 252 -2.24 4.69 24.85
CA ALA A 252 -2.45 3.24 24.88
C ALA A 252 -1.37 2.48 24.08
N GLY A 253 -0.68 3.15 23.15
CA GLY A 253 0.29 2.56 22.23
C GLY A 253 -0.26 2.27 20.83
N GLY A 254 -1.48 2.73 20.54
CA GLY A 254 -2.06 2.72 19.21
C GLY A 254 -1.51 3.85 18.33
N ILE A 255 -1.97 3.89 17.09
CA ILE A 255 -1.52 4.87 16.09
C ILE A 255 -2.73 5.56 15.52
N ILE A 256 -2.58 6.85 15.27
CA ILE A 256 -3.60 7.71 14.68
C ILE A 256 -2.93 8.75 13.76
N THR A 257 -3.37 8.80 12.50
CA THR A 257 -2.75 9.63 11.45
C THR A 257 -3.80 10.15 10.45
N SER A 258 -3.34 10.95 9.48
CA SER A 258 -4.08 11.28 8.27
C SER A 258 -4.29 10.04 7.38
N LYS A 259 -5.14 10.13 6.36
CA LYS A 259 -5.27 9.06 5.34
C LYS A 259 -3.97 8.74 4.59
N HIS A 260 -2.95 9.58 4.66
CA HIS A 260 -1.65 9.38 4.03
C HIS A 260 -0.57 8.93 5.03
N GLY A 261 -0.92 8.70 6.30
CA GLY A 261 0.04 8.31 7.34
C GLY A 261 0.72 9.49 8.03
N ASP A 262 0.36 10.74 7.73
CA ASP A 262 0.95 11.92 8.35
C ASP A 262 0.47 12.11 9.78
N LYS A 263 1.34 12.64 10.64
CA LYS A 263 0.98 13.00 12.01
C LYS A 263 -0.11 14.06 12.01
N LEU A 264 -1.17 13.84 12.81
CA LEU A 264 -2.19 14.86 13.05
C LEU A 264 -1.65 15.94 13.99
N ASN A 265 -1.44 17.15 13.46
CA ASN A 265 -1.00 18.32 14.24
C ASN A 265 -1.82 19.57 13.91
N ASN A 266 -3.11 19.37 13.64
CA ASN A 266 -4.05 20.43 13.32
C ASN A 266 -4.15 21.47 14.44
N LYS A 267 -4.54 22.68 14.07
CA LYS A 267 -4.80 23.79 14.99
C LYS A 267 -6.01 23.49 15.88
N LEU A 268 -5.94 23.90 17.15
CA LEU A 268 -7.10 23.87 18.04
C LEU A 268 -8.06 25.00 17.65
N SER A 269 -9.13 24.66 16.94
CA SER A 269 -10.16 25.60 16.46
C SER A 269 -11.47 24.89 16.15
N ILE A 270 -12.59 25.58 16.29
CA ILE A 270 -13.94 25.07 15.97
C ILE A 270 -14.15 24.75 14.49
N HIS A 271 -13.40 25.39 13.59
CA HIS A 271 -13.56 25.23 12.14
C HIS A 271 -12.65 24.17 11.53
N GLU A 272 -11.71 23.65 12.32
CA GLU A 272 -10.69 22.72 11.85
C GLU A 272 -11.25 21.29 11.80
N LYS A 273 -10.96 20.57 10.72
CA LYS A 273 -11.37 19.17 10.52
C LYS A 273 -10.20 18.33 10.04
N ALA A 274 -10.18 17.06 10.43
CA ALA A 274 -9.16 16.11 10.00
C ALA A 274 -9.80 14.79 9.54
N ILE A 275 -9.24 14.20 8.49
CA ILE A 275 -9.48 12.80 8.15
C ILE A 275 -8.60 11.97 9.08
N VAL A 276 -9.20 10.97 9.72
CA VAL A 276 -8.54 10.19 10.76
C VAL A 276 -8.51 8.72 10.37
N VAL A 277 -7.34 8.11 10.50
CA VAL A 277 -7.13 6.67 10.45
C VAL A 277 -6.43 6.27 11.73
N ALA A 278 -7.02 5.35 12.48
CA ALA A 278 -6.44 4.82 13.70
C ALA A 278 -6.37 3.29 13.65
N ALA A 279 -5.31 2.71 14.21
CA ALA A 279 -5.16 1.27 14.33
C ALA A 279 -4.34 0.90 15.57
N ASN A 280 -4.49 -0.34 16.02
CA ASN A 280 -3.84 -0.81 17.24
C ASN A 280 -2.31 -0.91 17.16
N ASN A 281 -1.75 -1.11 15.97
CA ASN A 281 -0.30 -1.27 15.79
C ASN A 281 0.18 -0.81 14.41
N LYS A 282 1.50 -0.63 14.25
CA LYS A 282 2.15 -0.09 13.04
C LYS A 282 1.89 -0.92 11.81
N ILE A 283 1.85 -2.24 11.96
CA ILE A 283 1.71 -3.17 10.84
C ILE A 283 0.30 -3.04 10.25
N LEU A 284 -0.73 -3.15 11.08
CA LEU A 284 -2.12 -2.99 10.65
C LEU A 284 -2.38 -1.59 10.11
N HIS A 285 -1.86 -0.55 10.80
CA HIS A 285 -1.96 0.83 10.35
C HIS A 285 -1.39 1.03 8.94
N LYS A 286 -0.17 0.52 8.69
CA LYS A 286 0.48 0.65 7.38
C LYS A 286 -0.35 -0.02 6.29
N GLN A 287 -0.81 -1.25 6.50
CA GLN A 287 -1.66 -1.96 5.53
C GLN A 287 -2.94 -1.17 5.20
N ILE A 288 -3.57 -0.54 6.21
CA ILE A 288 -4.76 0.30 6.00
C ILE A 288 -4.43 1.53 5.16
N ILE A 289 -3.34 2.24 5.47
CA ILE A 289 -2.88 3.39 4.68
C ILE A 289 -2.56 2.98 3.25
N ASP A 290 -1.91 1.83 3.04
CA ASP A 290 -1.56 1.31 1.72
C ASP A 290 -2.82 1.03 0.89
N ILE A 291 -3.84 0.41 1.48
CA ILE A 291 -5.13 0.16 0.80
C ILE A 291 -5.86 1.47 0.50
N LEU A 292 -5.90 2.43 1.44
CA LEU A 292 -6.58 3.71 1.25
C LEU A 292 -5.96 4.57 0.14
N ASN A 293 -4.66 4.40 -0.10
CA ASN A 293 -3.91 5.16 -1.12
C ASN A 293 -3.65 4.34 -2.39
N ASP A 294 -4.30 3.17 -2.54
CA ASP A 294 -4.11 2.25 -3.67
C ASP A 294 -2.63 1.81 -3.89
N ASN A 295 -1.82 1.90 -2.84
CA ASN A 295 -0.46 1.37 -2.76
C ASN A 295 -0.49 -0.13 -2.42
N LEU A 296 -1.27 -0.92 -3.16
CA LEU A 296 -1.53 -2.34 -2.88
C LEU A 296 -0.22 -3.16 -2.76
N THR A 297 0.33 -3.26 -1.55
CA THR A 297 1.18 -4.39 -1.18
C THR A 297 0.27 -5.48 -0.68
N ASP A 298 -0.02 -6.45 -1.57
CA ASP A 298 -0.67 -7.68 -1.17
C ASP A 298 0.17 -8.34 -0.07
N VAL A 299 -0.49 -8.81 0.99
CA VAL A 299 0.15 -9.66 2.00
C VAL A 299 0.54 -10.95 1.29
N ILE A 300 1.84 -11.21 1.16
CA ILE A 300 2.35 -12.43 0.54
C ILE A 300 2.20 -13.58 1.53
N GLY A 301 1.15 -14.39 1.38
CA GLY A 301 0.90 -15.59 2.17
C GLY A 301 1.35 -16.87 1.46
N LYS A 302 1.45 -16.84 0.14
CA LYS A 302 1.80 -17.99 -0.69
C LYS A 302 2.68 -17.62 -1.88
N VAL A 303 3.78 -18.36 -2.07
CA VAL A 303 4.80 -18.09 -3.10
C VAL A 303 5.00 -19.28 -4.02
N GLY A 304 5.00 -19.04 -5.32
CA GLY A 304 5.45 -19.98 -6.33
C GLY A 304 6.96 -19.86 -6.56
N ILE A 305 7.70 -20.96 -6.70
CA ILE A 305 9.15 -20.92 -6.98
C ILE A 305 9.45 -21.67 -8.28
N LEU A 306 10.13 -20.97 -9.19
CA LEU A 306 10.61 -21.50 -10.47
C LEU A 306 12.10 -21.19 -10.63
N SER A 307 12.85 -22.10 -11.24
CA SER A 307 14.29 -21.95 -11.34
C SER A 307 14.85 -22.58 -12.61
N ARG A 308 16.04 -22.14 -13.02
CA ARG A 308 16.86 -22.90 -13.96
C ARG A 308 17.27 -24.24 -13.35
N ILE A 309 16.94 -25.32 -14.04
CA ILE A 309 17.23 -26.69 -13.59
C ILE A 309 18.49 -27.30 -14.23
N ASP A 310 19.19 -26.55 -15.08
CA ASP A 310 20.38 -26.99 -15.80
C ASP A 310 21.70 -26.63 -15.08
N GLN A 311 21.62 -25.86 -13.98
CA GLN A 311 22.78 -25.39 -13.23
C GLN A 311 22.62 -25.64 -11.72
N ALA A 312 23.72 -26.00 -11.05
CA ALA A 312 23.71 -26.32 -9.62
C ALA A 312 23.41 -25.09 -8.73
N LYS A 313 23.95 -23.90 -9.06
CA LYS A 313 23.78 -22.66 -8.27
C LYS A 313 22.29 -22.28 -8.08
N PRO A 314 21.46 -22.14 -9.13
CA PRO A 314 20.03 -21.85 -8.99
C PRO A 314 19.26 -22.93 -8.23
N ILE A 315 19.57 -24.22 -8.44
CA ILE A 315 18.90 -25.34 -7.76
C ILE A 315 19.16 -25.26 -6.25
N LEU A 316 20.42 -25.21 -5.83
CA LEU A 316 20.81 -25.15 -4.42
C LEU A 316 20.25 -23.90 -3.73
N PHE A 317 20.29 -22.75 -4.41
CA PHE A 317 19.73 -21.51 -3.85
C PHE A 317 18.20 -21.58 -3.70
N SER A 318 17.51 -22.30 -4.59
CA SER A 318 16.07 -22.55 -4.44
C SER A 318 15.76 -23.31 -3.16
N ALA A 319 16.61 -24.28 -2.76
CA ALA A 319 16.45 -24.97 -1.48
C ALA A 319 16.51 -24.00 -0.28
N LYS A 320 17.42 -23.00 -0.33
CA LYS A 320 17.51 -21.99 0.72
C LYS A 320 16.29 -21.08 0.78
N LEU A 321 15.74 -20.71 -0.38
CA LEU A 321 14.51 -19.91 -0.44
C LEU A 321 13.31 -20.68 0.12
N VAL A 322 13.21 -21.98 -0.17
CA VAL A 322 12.15 -22.82 0.39
C VAL A 322 12.22 -22.80 1.92
N ASP A 323 13.40 -23.05 2.49
CA ASP A 323 13.65 -22.99 3.94
C ASP A 323 13.30 -21.61 4.53
N TYR A 324 13.73 -20.53 3.88
CA TYR A 324 13.43 -19.16 4.29
C TYR A 324 11.92 -18.86 4.33
N PHE A 325 11.17 -19.20 3.28
CA PHE A 325 9.73 -18.94 3.23
C PHE A 325 8.96 -19.79 4.25
N LEU A 326 9.29 -21.07 4.39
CA LEU A 326 8.66 -21.94 5.39
C LEU A 326 8.92 -21.44 6.83
N THR A 327 10.13 -20.96 7.12
CA THR A 327 10.49 -20.41 8.44
C THR A 327 9.73 -19.13 8.76
N ASN A 328 9.34 -18.36 7.74
CA ASN A 328 8.51 -17.16 7.86
C ASN A 328 7.00 -17.45 7.77
N GLY A 329 6.59 -18.73 7.80
CA GLY A 329 5.17 -19.12 7.80
C GLY A 329 4.46 -18.93 6.46
N ILE A 330 5.19 -18.92 5.34
CA ILE A 330 4.66 -18.69 3.99
C ILE A 330 4.47 -20.02 3.28
N GLU A 331 3.31 -20.21 2.65
CA GLU A 331 3.01 -21.39 1.84
C GLU A 331 3.80 -21.39 0.53
N ILE A 332 4.18 -22.57 0.03
CA ILE A 332 5.05 -22.69 -1.15
C ILE A 332 4.45 -23.65 -2.18
N GLU A 333 4.52 -23.24 -3.45
CA GLU A 333 4.33 -24.12 -4.61
C GLU A 333 5.62 -24.15 -5.42
N LEU A 334 6.13 -25.34 -5.71
CA LEU A 334 7.40 -25.54 -6.40
C LEU A 334 7.16 -26.13 -7.79
N GLU A 335 7.87 -25.63 -8.81
CA GLU A 335 7.77 -26.23 -10.15
C GLU A 335 8.15 -27.72 -10.09
N LYS A 336 7.33 -28.61 -10.67
CA LYS A 336 7.56 -30.07 -10.63
C LYS A 336 8.99 -30.49 -10.98
N ARG A 337 9.57 -29.93 -12.05
CA ARG A 337 10.93 -30.28 -12.49
C ARG A 337 11.99 -29.85 -11.48
N LEU A 338 11.81 -28.69 -10.87
CA LEU A 338 12.68 -28.19 -9.80
C LEU A 338 12.56 -29.06 -8.55
N ALA A 339 11.33 -29.45 -8.16
CA ALA A 339 11.10 -30.34 -7.02
C ALA A 339 11.83 -31.69 -7.19
N VAL A 340 11.73 -32.30 -8.38
CA VAL A 340 12.46 -33.55 -8.69
C VAL A 340 13.96 -33.35 -8.57
N LYS A 341 14.50 -32.24 -9.11
CA LYS A 341 15.94 -31.95 -9.02
C LYS A 341 16.41 -31.73 -7.58
N LEU A 342 15.62 -31.08 -6.73
CA LEU A 342 15.98 -30.91 -5.32
C LEU A 342 16.03 -32.24 -4.58
N GLU A 343 15.11 -33.16 -4.86
CA GLU A 343 15.15 -34.51 -4.29
C GLU A 343 16.35 -35.32 -4.78
N GLU A 344 16.68 -35.22 -6.07
CA GLU A 344 17.91 -35.85 -6.61
C GLU A 344 19.17 -35.33 -5.91
N TYR A 345 19.22 -34.03 -5.57
CA TYR A 345 20.34 -33.45 -4.83
C TYR A 345 20.37 -33.92 -3.37
N LYS A 346 19.19 -34.00 -2.72
CA LYS A 346 19.04 -34.50 -1.34
C LYS A 346 19.56 -35.92 -1.18
N GLU A 347 19.35 -36.78 -2.17
CA GLU A 347 19.80 -38.17 -2.18
C GLU A 347 21.24 -38.35 -2.72
N ASN A 348 21.90 -37.28 -3.18
CA ASN A 348 23.19 -37.37 -3.83
C ASN A 348 24.35 -37.51 -2.82
N PRO A 349 25.13 -38.61 -2.85
CA PRO A 349 26.24 -38.81 -1.91
C PRO A 349 27.39 -37.81 -2.09
N ASN A 350 27.44 -37.06 -3.20
CA ASN A 350 28.44 -36.04 -3.46
C ASN A 350 27.93 -34.60 -3.25
N LEU A 351 26.76 -34.42 -2.62
CA LEU A 351 26.14 -33.10 -2.43
C LEU A 351 27.09 -32.06 -1.83
N GLU A 352 27.82 -32.41 -0.77
CA GLU A 352 28.78 -31.49 -0.12
C GLU A 352 29.88 -31.01 -1.08
N LYS A 353 30.38 -31.90 -1.96
CA LYS A 353 31.38 -31.53 -2.97
C LYS A 353 30.79 -30.58 -4.02
N ILE A 354 29.52 -30.78 -4.38
CA ILE A 354 28.81 -29.89 -5.31
C ILE A 354 28.62 -28.51 -4.68
N ILE A 355 28.17 -28.44 -3.42
CA ILE A 355 28.02 -27.19 -2.67
C ILE A 355 29.37 -26.46 -2.60
N ALA A 356 30.45 -27.15 -2.20
CA ALA A 356 31.78 -26.57 -2.11
C ALA A 356 32.28 -26.04 -3.46
N LYS A 357 32.01 -26.76 -4.56
CA LYS A 357 32.35 -26.30 -5.91
C LYS A 357 31.58 -25.02 -6.27
N VAL A 358 30.28 -24.97 -6.01
CA VAL A 358 29.45 -23.79 -6.31
C VAL A 358 29.90 -22.58 -5.48
N ILE A 359 30.20 -22.75 -4.19
CA ILE A 359 30.72 -21.67 -3.34
C ILE A 359 32.06 -21.15 -3.85
N LYS A 360 32.93 -22.03 -4.36
CA LYS A 360 34.21 -21.63 -4.96
C LYS A 360 34.03 -20.83 -6.25
N GLU A 361 33.09 -21.20 -7.09
CA GLU A 361 32.78 -20.51 -8.36
C GLU A 361 31.93 -19.24 -8.15
N SER A 362 31.22 -19.13 -7.03
CA SER A 362 30.32 -18.02 -6.70
C SER A 362 30.35 -17.73 -5.19
N PRO A 363 31.33 -16.93 -4.72
CA PRO A 363 31.46 -16.63 -3.29
C PRO A 363 30.27 -15.85 -2.70
N ASP A 364 29.50 -15.15 -3.54
CA ASP A 364 28.29 -14.40 -3.21
C ASP A 364 27.18 -15.27 -2.59
N VAL A 365 27.13 -16.56 -2.92
CA VAL A 365 26.13 -17.50 -2.37
C VAL A 365 26.59 -18.24 -1.12
N LYS A 366 27.83 -18.04 -0.67
CA LYS A 366 28.42 -18.80 0.44
C LYS A 366 27.51 -18.88 1.66
N ASN A 367 27.10 -17.72 2.18
CA ASN A 367 26.26 -17.63 3.38
C ASN A 367 24.90 -18.33 3.21
N ALA A 368 24.36 -18.35 1.99
CA ALA A 368 23.09 -18.99 1.69
C ALA A 368 23.21 -20.53 1.61
N LEU A 369 24.35 -21.04 1.15
CA LEU A 369 24.54 -22.48 0.87
C LEU A 369 25.22 -23.27 1.99
N GLU A 370 25.88 -22.61 2.95
CA GLU A 370 26.55 -23.31 4.07
C GLU A 370 25.57 -23.99 5.04
N ASN A 371 24.33 -23.46 5.15
CA ASN A 371 23.31 -23.96 6.09
C ASN A 371 22.00 -24.28 5.35
N LEU A 372 22.07 -25.21 4.39
CA LEU A 372 20.89 -25.71 3.68
C LEU A 372 20.13 -26.73 4.52
N ASN A 373 18.83 -26.50 4.67
CA ASN A 373 17.92 -27.43 5.32
C ASN A 373 17.37 -28.42 4.28
N TRP A 374 17.82 -29.68 4.38
CA TRP A 374 17.35 -30.77 3.51
C TRP A 374 16.25 -31.62 4.15
N ASN A 375 15.83 -31.30 5.39
CA ASN A 375 14.71 -31.97 6.07
C ASN A 375 13.35 -31.43 5.60
N ILE A 376 13.22 -31.31 4.28
CA ILE A 376 12.03 -30.81 3.58
C ILE A 376 11.64 -31.88 2.56
N ASP A 377 10.34 -32.13 2.42
CA ASP A 377 9.77 -33.01 1.41
C ASP A 377 9.35 -32.15 0.21
N PHE A 378 10.26 -31.95 -0.74
CA PHE A 378 10.03 -31.09 -1.90
C PHE A 378 8.99 -31.68 -2.85
N LYS A 379 8.81 -33.03 -2.85
CA LYS A 379 7.75 -33.69 -3.63
C LYS A 379 6.36 -33.23 -3.22
N LYS A 380 6.13 -32.97 -1.93
CA LYS A 380 4.84 -32.45 -1.43
C LYS A 380 4.55 -31.01 -1.86
N LEU A 381 5.59 -30.23 -2.16
CA LEU A 381 5.45 -28.86 -2.64
C LEU A 381 5.27 -28.78 -4.16
N ALA A 382 5.46 -29.89 -4.88
CA ALA A 382 5.48 -29.91 -6.34
C ALA A 382 4.11 -29.64 -6.96
N LYS A 383 4.06 -28.68 -7.89
CA LYS A 383 2.84 -28.27 -8.60
C LYS A 383 3.15 -27.93 -10.07
N ASP A 384 2.19 -28.16 -10.97
CA ASP A 384 2.31 -27.68 -12.35
C ASP A 384 2.25 -26.16 -12.35
N THR A 385 3.13 -25.51 -13.12
CA THR A 385 3.20 -24.04 -13.16
C THR A 385 1.87 -23.38 -13.51
N ASN A 386 1.13 -23.96 -14.44
CA ASN A 386 -0.17 -23.44 -14.89
C ASN A 386 -1.26 -23.55 -13.80
N GLU A 387 -1.03 -24.39 -12.78
CA GLU A 387 -1.94 -24.57 -11.65
C GLU A 387 -1.54 -23.73 -10.43
N PHE A 388 -0.47 -22.94 -10.51
CA PHE A 388 -0.03 -22.11 -9.39
C PHE A 388 -1.16 -21.18 -8.93
N LYS A 389 -1.33 -21.10 -7.62
CA LYS A 389 -2.22 -20.18 -6.90
C LYS A 389 -1.38 -19.52 -5.81
N CYS A 390 -0.54 -18.58 -6.24
CA CYS A 390 0.37 -17.84 -5.37
C CYS A 390 0.19 -16.33 -5.56
N ASP A 391 0.54 -15.58 -4.51
CA ASP A 391 0.48 -14.12 -4.46
C ASP A 391 1.69 -13.50 -5.19
N MET A 392 2.77 -14.27 -5.31
CA MET A 392 4.00 -13.92 -6.01
C MET A 392 4.69 -15.18 -6.53
N ALA A 393 5.31 -15.09 -7.71
CA ALA A 393 6.22 -16.11 -8.22
C ALA A 393 7.68 -15.62 -8.18
N VAL A 394 8.52 -16.35 -7.46
CA VAL A 394 9.97 -16.14 -7.40
C VAL A 394 10.62 -16.93 -8.53
N VAL A 395 11.37 -16.23 -9.38
CA VAL A 395 12.02 -16.81 -10.56
C VAL A 395 13.52 -16.65 -10.45
N LEU A 396 14.25 -17.77 -10.39
CA LEU A 396 15.70 -17.80 -10.31
C LEU A 396 16.30 -18.07 -11.70
N GLY A 397 16.99 -17.10 -12.28
CA GLY A 397 17.54 -17.23 -13.63
C GLY A 397 17.93 -15.90 -14.26
N GLY A 398 17.90 -15.83 -15.58
CA GLY A 398 17.97 -14.57 -16.33
C GLY A 398 16.63 -14.25 -17.01
N ASP A 399 16.62 -13.23 -17.87
CA ASP A 399 15.41 -12.77 -18.58
C ASP A 399 14.67 -13.89 -19.31
N GLY A 400 15.37 -14.78 -20.01
CA GLY A 400 14.73 -15.90 -20.72
C GLY A 400 14.04 -16.91 -19.79
N THR A 401 14.51 -17.08 -18.55
CA THR A 401 13.80 -17.91 -17.55
C THR A 401 12.56 -17.20 -17.06
N LEU A 402 12.63 -15.88 -16.88
CA LEU A 402 11.51 -15.06 -16.46
C LEU A 402 10.39 -15.04 -17.51
N LEU A 403 10.71 -14.83 -18.79
CA LEU A 403 9.73 -14.90 -19.89
C LEU A 403 9.04 -16.26 -19.96
N ARG A 404 9.81 -17.36 -19.84
CA ARG A 404 9.26 -18.72 -19.78
C ARG A 404 8.34 -18.95 -18.59
N ALA A 405 8.66 -18.37 -17.42
CA ALA A 405 7.82 -18.46 -16.25
C ALA A 405 6.51 -17.69 -16.48
N GLN A 406 6.61 -16.45 -16.98
CA GLN A 406 5.47 -15.59 -17.26
C GLN A 406 4.47 -16.23 -18.24
N ALA A 407 4.97 -16.89 -19.30
CA ALA A 407 4.12 -17.56 -20.29
C ALA A 407 3.33 -18.77 -19.75
N LYS A 408 3.77 -19.36 -18.63
CA LYS A 408 3.13 -20.54 -18.01
C LYS A 408 2.27 -20.19 -16.80
N LEU A 409 2.63 -19.14 -16.08
CA LEU A 409 1.88 -18.70 -14.91
C LEU A 409 0.52 -18.15 -15.33
N LYS A 410 -0.42 -18.15 -14.38
CA LYS A 410 -1.67 -17.43 -14.58
C LYS A 410 -1.35 -15.96 -14.84
N GLU A 411 -2.08 -15.40 -15.79
CA GLU A 411 -1.97 -13.98 -16.08
C GLU A 411 -2.29 -13.19 -14.80
N GLU A 412 -1.45 -12.17 -14.51
CA GLU A 412 -1.47 -11.30 -13.33
C GLU A 412 -0.64 -11.73 -12.11
N THR A 413 -0.12 -12.97 -12.02
CA THR A 413 0.79 -13.34 -10.91
C THR A 413 2.06 -12.46 -10.95
N PRO A 414 2.35 -11.65 -9.91
CA PRO A 414 3.55 -10.81 -9.87
C PRO A 414 4.84 -11.62 -9.82
N LEU A 415 5.86 -11.15 -10.54
CA LEU A 415 7.14 -11.84 -10.69
C LEU A 415 8.24 -11.17 -9.84
N PHE A 416 8.96 -11.96 -9.06
CA PHE A 416 10.14 -11.56 -8.31
C PHE A 416 11.36 -12.28 -8.90
N GLY A 417 12.11 -11.56 -9.75
CA GLY A 417 13.21 -12.13 -10.52
C GLY A 417 14.56 -11.98 -9.82
N ILE A 418 15.18 -13.11 -9.48
CA ILE A 418 16.55 -13.17 -8.92
C ILE A 418 17.51 -13.53 -10.05
N ASN A 419 18.47 -12.64 -10.31
CA ASN A 419 19.51 -12.84 -11.29
C ASN A 419 20.47 -13.96 -10.83
N MET A 420 20.67 -14.97 -11.67
CA MET A 420 21.59 -16.09 -11.40
C MET A 420 22.74 -16.19 -12.41
N GLY A 421 22.95 -15.15 -13.24
CA GLY A 421 23.99 -15.15 -14.27
C GLY A 421 24.44 -13.73 -14.61
N THR A 422 24.49 -13.41 -15.90
CA THR A 422 24.81 -12.06 -16.37
C THR A 422 23.67 -11.08 -16.12
N VAL A 423 23.99 -9.79 -16.01
CA VAL A 423 23.00 -8.72 -15.79
C VAL A 423 21.92 -8.78 -16.90
N GLY A 424 20.67 -9.05 -16.52
CA GLY A 424 19.49 -9.01 -17.41
C GLY A 424 18.85 -7.61 -17.46
N PHE A 425 17.72 -7.41 -18.13
CA PHE A 425 16.88 -6.20 -18.00
C PHE A 425 15.64 -6.42 -17.14
N LEU A 426 15.16 -7.66 -17.04
CA LEU A 426 13.93 -8.01 -16.31
C LEU A 426 14.22 -8.46 -14.89
N THR A 427 15.24 -9.29 -14.67
CA THR A 427 15.63 -9.79 -13.33
C THR A 427 16.25 -8.68 -12.48
N ASP A 428 15.63 -8.31 -11.36
CA ASP A 428 16.10 -7.15 -10.58
C ASP A 428 17.31 -7.46 -9.70
N ILE A 429 17.19 -8.61 -9.03
CA ILE A 429 17.76 -8.80 -7.71
C ILE A 429 19.00 -9.65 -7.83
N GLU A 430 20.14 -9.09 -7.45
CA GLU A 430 21.37 -9.86 -7.33
C GLU A 430 21.28 -10.83 -6.15
N VAL A 431 22.01 -11.94 -6.27
CA VAL A 431 21.89 -13.04 -5.30
C VAL A 431 22.22 -12.60 -3.87
N LYS A 432 23.20 -11.72 -3.73
CA LYS A 432 23.63 -11.12 -2.45
C LYS A 432 22.53 -10.28 -1.76
N ASP A 433 21.65 -9.65 -2.54
CA ASP A 433 20.64 -8.70 -2.05
C ASP A 433 19.26 -9.37 -1.87
N THR A 434 19.17 -10.68 -2.17
CA THR A 434 17.90 -11.40 -2.24
C THR A 434 17.11 -11.37 -0.93
N PHE A 435 17.75 -11.67 0.20
CA PHE A 435 17.04 -11.76 1.48
C PHE A 435 16.63 -10.39 2.02
N ASP A 436 17.40 -9.34 1.74
CA ASP A 436 17.01 -7.97 2.09
C ASP A 436 15.81 -7.51 1.27
N ALA A 437 15.82 -7.81 -0.04
CA ALA A 437 14.67 -7.54 -0.90
C ALA A 437 13.43 -8.35 -0.50
N LEU A 438 13.58 -9.63 -0.15
CA LEU A 438 12.47 -10.45 0.36
C LEU A 438 11.93 -9.91 1.69
N ASN A 439 12.80 -9.55 2.63
CA ASN A 439 12.38 -8.94 3.90
C ASN A 439 11.59 -7.64 3.65
N ALA A 440 12.02 -6.81 2.70
CA ALA A 440 11.27 -5.63 2.28
C ALA A 440 9.88 -6.01 1.71
N VAL A 441 9.82 -6.99 0.81
CA VAL A 441 8.55 -7.49 0.25
C VAL A 441 7.60 -7.99 1.34
N LEU A 442 8.08 -8.79 2.29
CA LEU A 442 7.26 -9.32 3.39
C LEU A 442 6.75 -8.25 4.35
N ARG A 443 7.43 -7.09 4.44
CA ARG A 443 6.97 -5.91 5.19
C ARG A 443 6.04 -5.00 4.38
N GLY A 444 5.75 -5.35 3.13
CA GLY A 444 5.03 -4.47 2.21
C GLY A 444 5.86 -3.25 1.78
N ASP A 445 7.19 -3.33 1.80
CA ASP A 445 8.09 -2.29 1.30
C ASP A 445 8.45 -2.59 -0.16
N TYR A 446 7.46 -2.70 -1.04
CA TYR A 446 7.65 -2.98 -2.46
C TYR A 446 6.58 -2.30 -3.32
N TYR A 447 6.81 -2.22 -4.63
CA TYR A 447 5.79 -1.81 -5.60
C TYR A 447 5.74 -2.78 -6.77
N LYS A 448 4.58 -2.84 -7.44
CA LYS A 448 4.39 -3.61 -8.67
C LYS A 448 4.68 -2.73 -9.87
N GLU A 449 5.77 -3.00 -10.56
CA GLU A 449 6.06 -2.40 -11.85
C GLU A 449 5.25 -3.09 -12.94
N LYS A 450 4.37 -2.32 -13.57
CA LYS A 450 3.49 -2.76 -14.65
C LYS A 450 4.25 -2.79 -15.98
N ARG A 451 4.10 -3.88 -16.76
CA ARG A 451 4.63 -4.03 -18.12
C ARG A 451 3.54 -4.49 -19.09
N THR A 452 3.42 -3.76 -20.20
CA THR A 452 2.48 -4.09 -21.28
C THR A 452 2.89 -5.37 -22.02
N LYS A 453 1.90 -6.15 -22.47
CA LYS A 453 2.07 -7.28 -23.41
C LYS A 453 1.43 -6.99 -24.76
N LEU A 454 1.95 -7.63 -25.80
CA LEU A 454 1.28 -7.80 -27.09
C LEU A 454 0.27 -8.94 -27.00
N ALA A 455 -0.92 -8.72 -27.51
CA ALA A 455 -1.86 -9.75 -27.93
C ALA A 455 -1.76 -9.89 -29.46
N ILE A 456 -1.65 -11.13 -29.92
CA ILE A 456 -1.46 -11.47 -31.33
C ILE A 456 -2.62 -12.35 -31.75
N SER A 457 -3.25 -12.04 -32.89
CA SER A 457 -4.30 -12.88 -33.47
C SER A 457 -3.90 -13.28 -34.88
N HIS A 458 -3.91 -14.59 -35.14
CA HIS A 458 -3.56 -15.21 -36.42
C HIS A 458 -4.41 -16.48 -36.62
N GLU A 459 -5.10 -16.60 -37.77
CA GLU A 459 -5.96 -17.75 -38.13
C GLU A 459 -6.88 -18.29 -37.02
N ASN A 460 -7.51 -17.40 -36.25
CA ASN A 460 -8.40 -17.69 -35.09
C ASN A 460 -7.69 -18.21 -33.83
N HIS A 461 -6.37 -18.16 -33.79
CA HIS A 461 -5.58 -18.41 -32.58
C HIS A 461 -5.11 -17.09 -31.98
N ASP A 462 -5.20 -16.99 -30.67
CA ASP A 462 -4.74 -15.84 -29.90
C ASP A 462 -3.51 -16.21 -29.07
N TYR A 463 -2.49 -15.38 -29.16
CA TYR A 463 -1.21 -15.53 -28.46
C TYR A 463 -0.87 -14.25 -27.71
N THR A 464 0.13 -14.33 -26.83
CA THR A 464 0.69 -13.13 -26.18
C THR A 464 2.21 -13.17 -26.18
N ALA A 465 2.83 -12.00 -26.30
CA ALA A 465 4.28 -11.82 -26.14
C ALA A 465 4.56 -10.64 -25.21
N MET A 466 5.49 -10.80 -24.28
CA MET A 466 5.90 -9.73 -23.36
C MET A 466 6.92 -8.80 -24.01
N ASN A 467 7.89 -9.34 -24.74
CA ASN A 467 8.96 -8.55 -25.36
C ASN A 467 8.67 -8.28 -26.83
N GLU A 468 8.62 -9.32 -27.66
CA GLU A 468 8.42 -9.13 -29.10
C GLU A 468 7.85 -10.36 -29.81
N VAL A 469 7.31 -10.08 -31.00
CA VAL A 469 7.09 -11.07 -32.04
C VAL A 469 7.99 -10.75 -33.22
N VAL A 470 8.77 -11.74 -33.64
CA VAL A 470 9.56 -11.70 -34.86
C VAL A 470 8.85 -12.51 -35.92
N ILE A 471 8.63 -11.89 -37.07
CA ILE A 471 8.09 -12.55 -38.26
C ILE A 471 9.24 -12.61 -39.27
N MET A 472 9.76 -13.80 -39.54
CA MET A 472 10.96 -13.94 -40.38
C MET A 472 10.94 -15.19 -41.26
N THR A 473 11.81 -15.24 -42.26
CA THR A 473 11.97 -16.41 -43.13
C THR A 473 12.59 -17.59 -42.37
N ASN A 474 12.09 -18.81 -42.56
CA ASN A 474 12.77 -20.04 -42.13
C ASN A 474 13.93 -20.45 -43.06
N LYS A 475 14.05 -19.81 -44.22
CA LYS A 475 15.09 -20.06 -45.22
C LYS A 475 16.13 -18.95 -45.18
N PRO A 476 17.40 -19.25 -44.85
CA PRO A 476 18.49 -18.27 -44.90
C PRO A 476 18.57 -17.55 -46.26
N ALA A 477 18.92 -16.27 -46.23
CA ALA A 477 19.09 -15.39 -47.40
C ALA A 477 17.85 -15.23 -48.31
N LYS A 478 16.63 -15.47 -47.80
CA LYS A 478 15.37 -15.25 -48.54
C LYS A 478 14.48 -14.20 -47.88
N MET A 479 14.59 -12.94 -48.32
CA MET A 479 13.71 -11.85 -47.87
C MET A 479 12.22 -12.14 -48.11
N LEU A 480 11.38 -11.75 -47.15
CA LEU A 480 9.93 -11.72 -47.24
C LEU A 480 9.45 -10.36 -47.77
N HIS A 481 8.18 -10.29 -48.19
CA HIS A 481 7.56 -9.05 -48.64
C HIS A 481 6.39 -8.73 -47.72
N PHE A 482 6.51 -7.65 -46.96
CA PHE A 482 5.56 -7.27 -45.91
C PHE A 482 4.79 -6.02 -46.30
N GLU A 483 3.48 -6.03 -46.07
CA GLU A 483 2.68 -4.82 -45.88
C GLU A 483 2.47 -4.61 -44.38
N ILE A 484 2.67 -3.38 -43.90
CA ILE A 484 2.47 -3.02 -42.50
C ILE A 484 1.42 -1.92 -42.44
N GLN A 485 0.35 -2.18 -41.68
CA GLN A 485 -0.75 -1.26 -41.48
C GLN A 485 -0.87 -0.91 -39.99
N VAL A 486 -1.24 0.34 -39.70
CA VAL A 486 -1.57 0.82 -38.36
C VAL A 486 -2.94 1.47 -38.42
N ASP A 487 -3.88 0.99 -37.62
CA ASP A 487 -5.26 1.46 -37.60
C ASP A 487 -5.94 1.47 -38.99
N GLY A 488 -5.55 0.51 -39.84
CA GLY A 488 -6.05 0.35 -41.20
C GLY A 488 -5.30 1.15 -42.27
N GLU A 489 -4.36 2.02 -41.91
CA GLU A 489 -3.54 2.78 -42.86
C GLU A 489 -2.21 2.08 -43.14
N THR A 490 -1.87 1.85 -44.42
CA THR A 490 -0.58 1.28 -44.80
C THR A 490 0.54 2.29 -44.56
N ILE A 491 1.39 2.02 -43.57
CA ILE A 491 2.51 2.90 -43.20
C ILE A 491 3.80 2.55 -43.96
N GLU A 492 3.98 1.28 -44.34
CA GLU A 492 5.19 0.81 -45.00
C GLU A 492 4.96 -0.52 -45.76
N GLU A 493 5.60 -0.66 -46.92
CA GLU A 493 5.67 -1.89 -47.69
C GLU A 493 7.15 -2.20 -47.95
N VAL A 494 7.65 -3.30 -47.40
CA VAL A 494 9.09 -3.54 -47.32
C VAL A 494 9.47 -4.99 -47.60
N ARG A 495 10.59 -5.15 -48.31
CA ARG A 495 11.30 -6.43 -48.40
C ARG A 495 12.40 -6.47 -47.35
N ALA A 496 12.37 -7.49 -46.50
CA ALA A 496 13.25 -7.61 -45.35
C ALA A 496 13.46 -9.09 -44.99
N ASP A 497 14.49 -9.40 -44.22
CA ASP A 497 14.70 -10.76 -43.68
C ASP A 497 13.60 -11.11 -42.66
N GLY A 498 13.05 -10.09 -42.01
CA GLY A 498 11.91 -10.19 -41.12
C GLY A 498 11.42 -8.83 -40.64
N ILE A 499 10.45 -8.85 -39.74
CA ILE A 499 9.96 -7.69 -39.02
C ILE A 499 9.75 -8.05 -37.55
N ILE A 500 10.03 -7.10 -36.66
CA ILE A 500 9.83 -7.21 -35.22
C ILE A 500 8.72 -6.25 -34.82
N ILE A 501 7.71 -6.78 -34.12
CA ILE A 501 6.73 -5.98 -33.37
C ILE A 501 7.07 -6.16 -31.90
N SER A 502 7.49 -5.09 -31.24
CA SER A 502 8.05 -5.14 -29.88
C SER A 502 7.31 -4.21 -28.93
N THR A 503 7.20 -4.62 -27.67
CA THR A 503 6.81 -3.74 -26.56
C THR A 503 8.00 -2.87 -26.13
N PRO A 504 7.78 -1.85 -25.30
CA PRO A 504 8.86 -1.10 -24.68
C PRO A 504 9.81 -1.98 -23.85
N SER A 505 9.31 -3.08 -23.26
CA SER A 505 10.14 -4.06 -22.54
C SER A 505 11.07 -4.83 -23.49
N GLY A 506 10.60 -5.17 -24.69
CA GLY A 506 11.42 -5.83 -25.72
C GLY A 506 12.42 -4.91 -26.42
N SER A 507 12.34 -3.59 -26.22
CA SER A 507 13.25 -2.61 -26.82
C SER A 507 14.73 -2.86 -26.50
N THR A 508 15.02 -3.52 -25.38
CA THR A 508 16.36 -3.90 -24.92
C THR A 508 16.73 -5.36 -25.23
N ALA A 509 15.86 -6.09 -25.92
CA ALA A 509 16.06 -7.48 -26.34
C ALA A 509 16.45 -7.54 -27.83
N TYR A 510 15.77 -8.34 -28.66
CA TYR A 510 16.16 -8.50 -30.06
C TYR A 510 15.93 -7.23 -30.88
N ALA A 511 14.93 -6.43 -30.52
CA ALA A 511 14.70 -5.10 -31.09
C ALA A 511 15.95 -4.21 -31.05
N MET A 512 16.70 -4.22 -29.94
CA MET A 512 17.94 -3.46 -29.79
C MET A 512 18.99 -3.91 -30.81
N SER A 513 19.18 -5.23 -30.98
CA SER A 513 20.15 -5.79 -31.92
C SER A 513 19.77 -5.51 -33.39
N ALA A 514 18.47 -5.39 -33.69
CA ALA A 514 17.97 -5.04 -35.01
C ALA A 514 18.05 -3.52 -35.32
N GLY A 515 18.61 -2.70 -34.41
CA GLY A 515 18.74 -1.25 -34.58
C GLY A 515 17.53 -0.43 -34.10
N GLY A 516 16.68 -1.01 -33.26
CA GLY A 516 15.58 -0.32 -32.59
C GLY A 516 16.05 0.65 -31.50
N PRO A 517 15.22 1.65 -31.15
CA PRO A 517 15.51 2.55 -30.04
C PRO A 517 15.35 1.85 -28.68
N ILE A 518 16.09 2.32 -27.67
CA ILE A 518 15.84 1.96 -26.27
C ILE A 518 14.65 2.79 -25.78
N VAL A 519 13.60 2.14 -25.28
CA VAL A 519 12.36 2.78 -24.85
C VAL A 519 12.12 2.51 -23.37
N ASP A 520 11.80 3.55 -22.60
CA ASP A 520 11.43 3.38 -21.18
C ASP A 520 10.20 2.46 -21.07
N PRO A 521 10.25 1.37 -20.29
CA PRO A 521 9.14 0.42 -20.15
C PRO A 521 7.82 1.05 -19.69
N LYS A 522 7.85 2.26 -19.11
CA LYS A 522 6.67 3.02 -18.67
C LYS A 522 5.95 3.75 -19.80
N LEU A 523 6.57 3.90 -20.97
CA LEU A 523 5.94 4.55 -22.12
C LEU A 523 4.88 3.63 -22.75
N GLY A 524 3.73 4.20 -23.11
CA GLY A 524 2.71 3.50 -23.88
C GLY A 524 3.03 3.56 -25.37
N GLY A 525 3.49 2.46 -25.96
CA GLY A 525 3.72 2.36 -27.39
C GLY A 525 4.21 0.98 -27.85
N PHE A 526 4.08 0.70 -29.15
CA PHE A 526 4.69 -0.46 -29.80
C PHE A 526 5.76 -0.02 -30.79
N ILE A 527 6.77 -0.85 -30.96
CA ILE A 527 7.92 -0.60 -31.81
C ILE A 527 7.87 -1.57 -32.99
N ILE A 528 7.94 -1.03 -34.22
CA ILE A 528 7.94 -1.80 -35.47
C ILE A 528 9.32 -1.66 -36.10
N ILE A 529 10.07 -2.76 -36.25
CA ILE A 529 11.45 -2.74 -36.76
C ILE A 529 11.60 -3.76 -37.90
N PRO A 530 11.87 -3.33 -39.13
CA PRO A 530 12.26 -4.25 -40.18
C PRO A 530 13.71 -4.75 -39.97
N ILE A 531 13.94 -6.05 -40.15
CA ILE A 531 15.26 -6.68 -40.04
C ILE A 531 15.94 -6.68 -41.42
N CYS A 532 17.08 -6.01 -41.53
CA CYS A 532 17.85 -5.91 -42.77
C CYS A 532 16.99 -5.53 -44.01
N PRO A 533 16.23 -4.42 -43.97
CA PRO A 533 15.35 -4.03 -45.07
C PRO A 533 16.15 -3.69 -46.34
N TYR A 534 15.66 -4.14 -47.49
CA TYR A 534 16.19 -3.75 -48.80
C TYR A 534 15.97 -2.26 -49.11
N LYS A 535 14.93 -1.65 -48.50
CA LYS A 535 14.62 -0.23 -48.62
C LYS A 535 15.53 0.59 -47.69
N LEU A 536 16.49 1.32 -48.25
CA LEU A 536 17.47 2.13 -47.50
C LEU A 536 16.84 3.17 -46.53
N GLY A 537 15.65 3.67 -46.89
CA GLY A 537 14.90 4.64 -46.09
C GLY A 537 14.04 4.02 -44.99
N ALA A 538 13.96 2.69 -44.88
CA ALA A 538 13.17 2.04 -43.83
C ALA A 538 13.75 2.36 -42.44
N ARG A 539 12.90 2.76 -41.51
CA ARG A 539 13.26 3.13 -40.14
C ARG A 539 12.31 2.45 -39.16
N PRO A 540 12.73 2.25 -37.89
CA PRO A 540 11.81 1.87 -36.84
C PRO A 540 10.67 2.87 -36.67
N PHE A 541 9.45 2.37 -36.46
CA PHE A 541 8.30 3.19 -36.05
C PHE A 541 7.97 2.93 -34.58
N ILE A 542 7.58 3.98 -33.85
CA ILE A 542 6.93 3.86 -32.55
C ILE A 542 5.50 4.35 -32.73
N VAL A 543 4.53 3.52 -32.40
CA VAL A 543 3.10 3.82 -32.50
C VAL A 543 2.43 3.70 -31.14
N SER A 544 1.22 4.24 -30.97
CA SER A 544 0.47 4.13 -29.72
C SER A 544 0.19 2.65 -29.40
N ASP A 545 0.23 2.28 -28.13
CA ASP A 545 -0.19 0.95 -27.68
C ASP A 545 -1.72 0.78 -27.71
N ASN A 546 -2.48 1.84 -28.04
CA ASN A 546 -3.91 1.75 -28.34
C ASN A 546 -4.21 1.39 -29.79
N SER A 547 -3.21 1.43 -30.68
CA SER A 547 -3.37 1.13 -32.10
C SER A 547 -3.39 -0.37 -32.39
N GLU A 548 -4.08 -0.77 -33.46
CA GLU A 548 -3.97 -2.10 -34.05
C GLU A 548 -2.89 -2.08 -35.15
N ILE A 549 -1.90 -2.97 -35.04
CA ILE A 549 -0.93 -3.20 -36.11
C ILE A 549 -1.36 -4.43 -36.89
N THR A 550 -1.39 -4.36 -38.21
CA THR A 550 -1.61 -5.52 -39.09
C THR A 550 -0.40 -5.73 -39.98
N VAL A 551 0.13 -6.94 -40.01
CA VAL A 551 1.21 -7.33 -40.93
C VAL A 551 0.67 -8.37 -41.91
N LYS A 552 0.93 -8.17 -43.21
CA LYS A 552 0.51 -9.10 -44.28
C LYS A 552 1.70 -9.56 -45.12
N LEU A 553 1.67 -10.83 -45.54
CA LEU A 553 2.67 -11.40 -46.45
C LEU A 553 2.21 -11.27 -47.91
N LEU A 554 2.91 -10.46 -48.70
CA LEU A 554 2.53 -10.09 -50.07
C LEU A 554 3.11 -10.99 -51.17
N LYS A 555 3.79 -12.09 -50.84
CA LYS A 555 4.42 -12.96 -51.87
C LYS A 555 4.04 -14.43 -51.75
N LYS A 556 3.33 -14.93 -52.78
CA LYS A 556 2.92 -16.33 -52.91
C LYS A 556 4.12 -17.29 -52.91
N GLY A 557 3.98 -18.42 -52.21
CA GLY A 557 4.99 -19.49 -52.14
C GLY A 557 6.16 -19.20 -51.19
N LYS A 558 6.02 -18.21 -50.30
CA LYS A 558 6.92 -17.98 -49.18
C LYS A 558 6.12 -18.03 -47.88
N SER A 559 6.59 -18.84 -46.93
CA SER A 559 6.10 -18.86 -45.56
C SER A 559 7.01 -18.05 -44.65
N ALA A 560 6.44 -17.49 -43.59
CA ALA A 560 7.14 -16.87 -42.48
C ALA A 560 6.96 -17.72 -41.21
N VAL A 561 7.89 -17.59 -40.28
CA VAL A 561 7.80 -18.18 -38.94
C VAL A 561 7.64 -17.07 -37.91
N PHE A 562 6.78 -17.33 -36.93
CA PHE A 562 6.57 -16.47 -35.78
C PHE A 562 7.43 -16.94 -34.61
N VAL A 563 8.27 -16.03 -34.14
CA VAL A 563 9.04 -16.23 -32.92
C VAL A 563 8.52 -15.27 -31.87
N MET A 564 7.81 -15.79 -30.86
CA MET A 564 7.25 -15.00 -29.75
C MET A 564 8.15 -15.19 -28.53
N ASP A 565 8.71 -14.10 -28.01
CA ASP A 565 9.65 -14.11 -26.87
C ASP A 565 10.77 -15.16 -26.99
N GLY A 566 11.27 -15.38 -28.22
CA GLY A 566 12.35 -16.32 -28.52
C GLY A 566 11.95 -17.79 -28.71
N GLN A 567 10.66 -18.11 -28.73
CA GLN A 567 10.15 -19.46 -29.05
C GLN A 567 9.43 -19.46 -30.39
N ILE A 568 9.65 -20.50 -31.19
CA ILE A 568 8.90 -20.68 -32.45
C ILE A 568 7.51 -21.20 -32.09
N ASN A 569 6.48 -20.48 -32.53
CA ASN A 569 5.10 -20.79 -32.20
C ASN A 569 4.30 -21.24 -33.41
N GLU A 570 4.44 -20.58 -34.57
CA GLU A 570 3.57 -20.79 -35.72
C GLU A 570 4.29 -20.50 -37.06
N GLU A 571 3.64 -20.85 -38.17
CA GLU A 571 3.98 -20.40 -39.52
C GLU A 571 2.82 -19.62 -40.15
N ALA A 572 3.12 -18.69 -41.06
CA ALA A 572 2.11 -18.01 -41.89
C ALA A 572 2.46 -18.06 -43.36
N ASP A 573 1.43 -18.19 -44.20
CA ASP A 573 1.53 -18.17 -45.64
C ASP A 573 1.01 -16.86 -46.26
N TYR A 574 0.96 -16.86 -47.58
CA TYR A 574 0.60 -15.71 -48.41
C TYR A 574 -0.80 -15.16 -48.12
N LEU A 575 -0.90 -13.83 -47.98
CA LEU A 575 -2.12 -13.05 -47.67
C LEU A 575 -2.74 -13.29 -46.29
N GLU A 576 -2.10 -14.06 -45.43
CA GLU A 576 -2.52 -14.13 -44.04
C GLU A 576 -2.24 -12.81 -43.33
N GLU A 577 -3.21 -12.38 -42.53
CA GLU A 577 -3.12 -11.17 -41.71
C GLU A 577 -2.75 -11.56 -40.29
N ILE A 578 -1.73 -10.92 -39.76
CA ILE A 578 -1.35 -11.03 -38.35
C ILE A 578 -1.66 -9.71 -37.68
N LYS A 579 -2.51 -9.76 -36.66
CA LYS A 579 -2.98 -8.58 -35.95
C LYS A 579 -2.34 -8.50 -34.57
N PHE A 580 -1.86 -7.32 -34.22
CA PHE A 580 -1.23 -7.05 -32.94
C PHE A 580 -1.96 -5.92 -32.24
N LYS A 581 -2.28 -6.14 -30.96
CA LYS A 581 -2.88 -5.15 -30.07
C LYS A 581 -2.25 -5.22 -28.69
N LYS A 582 -2.58 -4.25 -27.85
CA LYS A 582 -2.36 -4.37 -26.41
C LYS A 582 -3.19 -5.49 -25.82
N ALA A 583 -2.54 -6.38 -25.08
CA ALA A 583 -3.25 -7.40 -24.32
C ALA A 583 -4.08 -6.75 -23.21
N TYR A 584 -5.23 -7.35 -22.90
CA TYR A 584 -6.11 -6.87 -21.82
C TYR A 584 -5.44 -6.95 -20.44
N LYS A 585 -4.57 -7.94 -20.26
CA LYS A 585 -3.84 -8.17 -19.00
C LYS A 585 -2.37 -7.85 -19.15
N ASP A 586 -1.83 -7.22 -18.13
CA ASP A 586 -0.43 -6.81 -18.03
C ASP A 586 0.40 -7.82 -17.23
N VAL A 587 1.72 -7.64 -17.26
CA VAL A 587 2.67 -8.36 -16.39
C VAL A 587 3.09 -7.43 -15.26
N TYR A 588 3.19 -7.98 -14.05
CA TYR A 588 3.63 -7.25 -12.87
C TYR A 588 4.96 -7.79 -12.37
N PHE A 589 5.90 -6.89 -12.09
CA PHE A 589 7.18 -7.20 -11.46
C PHE A 589 7.24 -6.61 -10.07
N ILE A 590 7.66 -7.39 -9.08
CA ILE A 590 7.87 -6.88 -7.73
C ILE A 590 9.25 -6.20 -7.67
N ARG A 591 9.24 -4.93 -7.24
CA ARG A 591 10.42 -4.07 -7.15
C ARG A 591 10.53 -3.46 -5.76
N THR A 592 11.74 -3.36 -5.24
CA THR A 592 12.05 -2.72 -3.95
C THR A 592 12.77 -1.37 -4.11
N SER A 593 13.15 -0.99 -5.34
CA SER A 593 13.83 0.26 -5.67
C SER A 593 13.26 0.89 -6.95
N SER A 594 13.24 2.23 -7.04
CA SER A 594 12.65 2.99 -8.15
C SER A 594 13.65 3.42 -9.23
N LYS A 595 14.96 3.22 -9.03
CA LYS A 595 16.04 3.73 -9.90
C LYS A 595 16.67 2.67 -10.78
N TYR A 596 15.87 1.86 -11.48
CA TYR A 596 16.38 0.61 -12.05
C TYR A 596 16.75 0.65 -13.54
N PHE A 597 15.85 1.12 -14.39
CA PHE A 597 15.97 0.95 -15.85
C PHE A 597 17.20 1.64 -16.44
N TYR A 598 17.41 2.92 -16.15
CA TYR A 598 18.50 3.71 -16.73
C TYR A 598 19.89 3.26 -16.29
N GLU A 599 20.02 2.82 -15.04
CA GLU A 599 21.27 2.27 -14.51
C GLU A 599 21.65 1.00 -15.26
N LYS A 600 20.69 0.08 -15.44
CA LYS A 600 20.90 -1.12 -16.24
C LYS A 600 21.26 -0.86 -17.69
N VAL A 601 20.56 0.05 -18.36
CA VAL A 601 20.91 0.44 -19.73
C VAL A 601 22.37 0.90 -19.78
N LYS A 602 22.78 1.75 -18.83
CA LYS A 602 24.15 2.25 -18.75
C LYS A 602 25.17 1.13 -18.51
N ASP A 603 24.89 0.18 -17.62
CA ASP A 603 25.81 -0.92 -17.31
C ASP A 603 25.92 -1.91 -18.48
N LYS A 604 24.80 -2.31 -19.06
CA LYS A 604 24.76 -3.19 -20.25
C LYS A 604 25.50 -2.62 -21.46
N LEU A 605 25.36 -1.31 -21.72
CA LEU A 605 26.03 -0.68 -22.85
C LEU A 605 27.54 -0.51 -22.64
N LYS A 606 28.03 -0.57 -21.39
CA LYS A 606 29.46 -0.57 -21.08
C LYS A 606 30.09 -1.96 -21.20
N GLU A 607 29.35 -3.02 -20.89
CA GLU A 607 29.82 -4.42 -20.93
C GLU A 607 29.92 -5.01 -22.35
N GLY A 608 29.52 -4.28 -23.39
CA GLY A 608 29.49 -4.75 -24.79
C GLY A 608 30.86 -5.05 -25.45
N GLY A 609 31.95 -5.10 -24.69
CA GLY A 609 33.26 -5.56 -25.16
C GLY A 609 33.56 -6.95 -24.61
N ILE A 610 33.99 -7.87 -25.47
CA ILE A 610 34.52 -9.20 -25.10
C ILE A 610 35.39 -9.07 -23.84
N ASN A 611 35.01 -9.76 -22.75
CA ASN A 611 35.80 -9.78 -21.52
C ASN A 611 37.21 -10.29 -21.85
N LYS A 612 38.23 -9.51 -21.46
CA LYS A 612 39.66 -9.80 -21.71
C LYS A 612 40.16 -11.12 -21.10
N ASP A 613 39.33 -11.83 -20.32
CA ASP A 613 39.71 -13.05 -19.62
C ASP A 613 39.12 -14.35 -20.22
N SER A 614 38.35 -14.28 -21.30
CA SER A 614 38.07 -15.48 -22.10
C SER A 614 39.21 -15.71 -23.08
N GLY A 615 40.32 -16.25 -22.57
CA GLY A 615 41.34 -16.86 -23.39
C GLY A 615 40.73 -18.05 -24.15
N CYS A 616 40.52 -17.88 -25.45
CA CYS A 616 40.45 -18.99 -26.39
C CYS A 616 41.38 -18.68 -27.58
N LEU A 617 42.11 -19.75 -27.91
CA LEU A 617 43.10 -19.94 -28.96
C LEU A 617 42.63 -19.56 -30.36
#